data_AF-A0A9D3UWY3-F1
#
_entry.id   AF-A0A9D3UWY3-F1
#
_cell.length_a   1.000
_cell.length_b   1.000
_cell.length_c   1.000
_cell.angle_alpha   90.00
_cell.angle_beta   90.00
_cell.angle_gamma   90.00
#
_symmetry.space_group_name_H-M   'P 1'
#
loop_
_entity.id
_entity.type
_entity.pdbx_description
1 polymer ?
#
loop_
_entity_poly.entity_id
_entity_poly.type
_entity_poly.pdbx_seq_one_letter_code
_entity_poly.pdbx_strand_id
1 'polypeptide(L)'
;MKANDVKRFPFLETKVIQQACFDHDAIILDTEGRKPRENIKGPRLCFKFENCWAKDKEAKMIIKAAWQREANDTLDKIKTVSRELGEWQLKKLKEIWSQIKYLQETINKTIDNQGSTYQGNNLKALRSKLGNLLDKEEKYWAQ
;
A
#
# COMPACT_ATOMS: atom_id res chain seq x y z
N MET A 1 -11.66 -1.96 36.98
CA MET A 1 -10.69 -1.18 36.17
C MET A 1 -10.64 0.24 36.75
N LYS A 2 -9.47 0.73 37.16
CA LYS A 2 -9.34 2.06 37.77
C LYS A 2 -9.26 3.14 36.68
N ALA A 3 -9.87 4.29 36.91
CA ALA A 3 -10.03 5.40 35.95
C ALA A 3 -8.73 6.12 35.49
N ASN A 4 -7.55 5.54 35.73
CA ASN A 4 -6.25 6.15 35.44
C ASN A 4 -5.56 5.62 34.17
N ASP A 5 -6.02 4.52 33.57
CA ASP A 5 -5.32 3.90 32.42
C ASP A 5 -5.57 4.66 31.10
N VAL A 6 -6.65 5.43 31.02
CA VAL A 6 -7.05 6.22 29.82
C VAL A 6 -6.10 7.41 29.56
N LYS A 7 -5.32 7.85 30.56
CA LYS A 7 -4.41 9.00 30.41
C LYS A 7 -3.07 8.68 29.73
N ARG A 8 -2.72 7.40 29.53
CA ARG A 8 -1.39 7.01 28.99
C ARG A 8 -1.33 7.01 27.47
N PHE A 9 -2.46 6.89 26.77
CA PHE A 9 -2.52 6.79 25.31
C PHE A 9 -3.66 7.65 24.76
N PRO A 10 -3.52 8.98 24.75
CA PRO A 10 -4.59 9.90 24.34
C PRO A 10 -4.98 9.78 22.86
N PHE A 11 -4.19 9.07 22.06
CA PHE A 11 -4.42 8.84 20.63
C PHE A 11 -4.75 7.38 20.31
N LEU A 12 -5.03 6.54 21.31
CA LEU A 12 -5.32 5.13 21.08
C LEU A 12 -6.55 4.95 20.18
N GLU A 13 -6.35 4.39 18.98
CA GLU A 13 -7.44 4.00 18.09
C GLU A 13 -7.44 2.49 17.93
N THR A 14 -8.60 1.86 18.07
CA THR A 14 -8.76 0.43 17.76
C THR A 14 -9.57 0.30 16.47
N LYS A 15 -9.07 -0.51 15.54
CA LYS A 15 -9.79 -0.87 14.33
C LYS A 15 -9.91 -2.38 14.28
N VAL A 16 -11.14 -2.86 14.24
CA VAL A 16 -11.41 -4.25 13.97
C VAL A 16 -11.40 -4.42 12.46
N ILE A 17 -10.41 -5.15 11.95
CA ILE A 17 -10.39 -5.60 10.57
C ILE A 17 -11.04 -6.97 10.56
N GLN A 18 -12.27 -7.02 10.03
CA GLN A 18 -12.91 -8.29 9.76
C GLN A 18 -12.09 -9.05 8.73
N GLN A 19 -11.49 -10.15 9.18
CA GLN A 19 -10.72 -10.98 8.28
C GLN A 19 -11.64 -11.95 7.58
N ALA A 20 -11.35 -12.05 6.30
CA ALA A 20 -12.22 -12.58 5.30
C ALA A 20 -12.04 -14.09 5.08
N CYS A 21 -10.88 -14.59 5.48
CA CYS A 21 -10.39 -15.94 5.21
C CYS A 21 -10.01 -16.69 6.49
N PHE A 22 -10.11 -16.03 7.65
CA PHE A 22 -9.87 -16.59 8.96
C PHE A 22 -11.16 -16.43 9.77
N ASP A 23 -11.42 -17.37 10.66
CA ASP A 23 -12.52 -17.35 11.64
C ASP A 23 -12.21 -16.40 12.82
N HIS A 24 -11.21 -15.54 12.68
CA HIS A 24 -10.78 -14.59 13.68
C HIS A 24 -10.72 -13.20 13.09
N ASP A 25 -11.30 -12.21 13.77
CA ASP A 25 -11.15 -10.80 13.41
C ASP A 25 -9.85 -10.24 13.99
N ALA A 26 -9.13 -9.45 13.20
CA ALA A 26 -7.90 -8.82 13.67
C ALA A 26 -8.23 -7.49 14.36
N ILE A 27 -7.82 -7.35 15.62
CA ILE A 27 -7.90 -6.08 16.35
C ILE A 27 -6.57 -5.36 16.15
N ILE A 28 -6.57 -4.30 15.34
CA ILE A 28 -5.42 -3.40 15.23
C ILE A 28 -5.53 -2.35 16.32
N LEU A 29 -4.46 -2.24 17.10
CA LEU A 29 -4.27 -1.22 18.11
C LEU A 29 -3.27 -0.18 17.60
N ASP A 30 -3.76 1.00 17.23
CA ASP A 30 -2.93 2.15 16.89
C ASP A 30 -2.68 2.96 18.17
N THR A 31 -1.49 2.82 18.75
CA THR A 31 -1.07 3.55 19.95
C THR A 31 -0.53 4.95 19.65
N GLU A 32 -0.30 5.29 18.38
CA GLU A 32 0.24 6.58 17.95
C GLU A 32 -0.85 7.56 17.48
N GLY A 33 -1.95 7.04 16.94
CA GLY A 33 -3.15 7.74 16.49
C GLY A 33 -2.94 9.04 15.74
N ARG A 34 -3.94 9.95 15.82
CA ARG A 34 -3.99 11.26 15.17
C ARG A 34 -2.96 12.26 15.70
N LYS A 35 -1.70 11.90 15.86
CA LYS A 35 -0.67 12.90 15.58
C LYS A 35 -0.99 13.44 14.18
N PRO A 36 -1.01 14.77 13.96
CA PRO A 36 -0.86 15.27 12.63
C PRO A 36 0.30 14.48 12.08
N ARG A 37 0.08 13.71 11.01
CA ARG A 37 1.20 13.16 10.24
C ARG A 37 1.90 14.42 9.75
N GLU A 38 2.79 14.97 10.59
CA GLU A 38 3.78 15.95 10.21
C GLU A 38 4.29 15.40 8.91
N ASN A 39 3.96 16.12 7.84
CA ASN A 39 3.96 15.64 6.48
C ASN A 39 4.94 14.48 6.37
N ILE A 40 4.47 13.27 6.07
CA ILE A 40 5.36 12.17 5.68
C ILE A 40 5.95 12.52 4.30
N LYS A 41 6.57 13.71 4.16
CA LYS A 41 7.92 13.83 3.66
C LYS A 41 8.80 12.99 4.58
N GLY A 42 8.63 11.67 4.48
CA GLY A 42 9.54 10.75 5.14
C GLY A 42 10.97 11.01 4.64
N PRO A 43 11.97 10.35 5.22
CA PRO A 43 13.38 10.40 4.79
C PRO A 43 13.64 9.91 3.35
N ARG A 44 12.60 9.80 2.52
CA ARG A 44 12.45 9.02 1.29
C ARG A 44 12.60 9.84 0.00
N LEU A 45 13.11 11.07 0.08
CA LEU A 45 13.44 11.86 -1.11
C LEU A 45 14.78 11.47 -1.74
N CYS A 46 15.49 10.50 -1.15
CA CYS A 46 16.71 9.93 -1.71
C CYS A 46 16.34 8.74 -2.59
N PHE A 47 16.72 8.79 -3.87
CA PHE A 47 16.64 7.64 -4.77
C PHE A 47 17.37 6.44 -4.15
N LYS A 48 16.64 5.34 -3.92
CA LYS A 48 17.19 4.07 -3.45
C LYS A 48 16.71 2.97 -4.40
N PHE A 49 17.64 2.15 -4.87
CA PHE A 49 17.28 0.99 -5.67
C PHE A 49 16.49 -0.02 -4.83
N GLU A 50 15.28 -0.36 -5.27
CA GLU A 50 14.46 -1.39 -4.63
C GLU A 50 14.47 -2.69 -5.46
N ASN A 51 14.53 -3.84 -4.78
CA ASN A 51 14.54 -5.15 -5.47
C ASN A 51 13.26 -5.39 -6.29
N CYS A 52 12.16 -4.73 -5.93
CA CYS A 52 10.90 -4.81 -6.66
C CYS A 52 11.07 -4.33 -8.12
N TRP A 53 12.01 -3.42 -8.40
CA TRP A 53 12.30 -2.91 -9.75
C TRP A 53 13.03 -3.93 -10.63
N ALA A 54 13.89 -4.76 -10.06
CA ALA A 54 14.71 -5.72 -10.80
C ALA A 54 13.88 -6.80 -11.54
N LYS A 55 12.67 -7.08 -11.05
CA LYS A 55 11.76 -8.07 -11.64
C LYS A 55 10.67 -7.43 -12.49
N ASP A 56 10.45 -6.12 -12.37
CA ASP A 56 9.39 -5.41 -13.09
C ASP A 56 9.83 -5.05 -14.52
N LYS A 57 9.01 -5.45 -15.50
CA LYS A 57 9.30 -5.21 -16.93
C LYS A 57 9.18 -3.73 -17.29
N GLU A 58 8.24 -3.01 -16.69
CA GLU A 58 7.98 -1.60 -16.96
C GLU A 58 9.12 -0.75 -16.37
N ALA A 59 9.57 -1.07 -15.15
CA ALA A 59 10.75 -0.45 -14.55
C ALA A 59 12.00 -0.61 -15.45
N LYS A 60 12.24 -1.80 -15.99
CA LYS A 60 13.35 -2.04 -16.93
C LYS A 60 13.24 -1.22 -18.20
N MET A 61 12.04 -1.05 -18.75
CA MET A 61 11.83 -0.23 -19.94
C MET A 61 12.11 1.25 -19.65
N ILE A 62 11.64 1.77 -18.51
CA ILE A 62 11.89 3.15 -18.07
C ILE A 62 13.39 3.39 -17.91
N ILE A 63 14.10 2.49 -17.21
CA ILE A 63 15.55 2.61 -17.02
C ILE A 63 16.27 2.64 -18.38
N LYS A 64 15.92 1.73 -19.30
CA LYS A 64 16.52 1.71 -20.65
C LYS A 64 16.23 2.99 -21.43
N ALA A 65 14.98 3.46 -21.44
CA ALA A 65 14.58 4.66 -22.16
C ALA A 65 15.28 5.91 -21.61
N ALA A 66 15.29 6.09 -20.29
CA ALA A 66 15.98 7.20 -19.63
C ALA A 66 17.50 7.16 -19.85
N TRP A 67 18.11 5.98 -19.86
CA TRP A 67 19.57 5.83 -20.03
C TRP A 67 20.06 6.08 -21.46
N GLN A 68 19.24 5.73 -22.46
CA GLN A 68 19.55 5.93 -23.88
C GLN A 68 19.31 7.37 -24.34
N ARG A 69 18.74 8.23 -23.49
CA ARG A 69 18.57 9.65 -23.78
C ARG A 69 19.94 10.32 -23.87
N GLU A 70 20.12 11.19 -24.86
CA GLU A 70 21.33 12.00 -24.97
C GLU A 70 21.47 12.87 -23.72
N ALA A 71 22.52 12.62 -22.95
CA ALA A 71 22.90 13.42 -21.80
C ALA A 71 24.42 13.53 -21.79
N ASN A 72 24.92 14.71 -21.44
CA ASN A 72 26.35 15.03 -21.53
C ASN A 72 27.19 14.34 -20.44
N ASP A 73 26.59 14.04 -19.29
CA ASP A 73 27.28 13.41 -18.15
C ASP A 73 26.50 12.19 -17.61
N THR A 74 27.25 11.21 -17.11
CA THR A 74 26.74 10.00 -16.47
C THR A 74 25.88 10.34 -15.25
N LEU A 75 26.26 11.37 -14.49
CA LEU A 75 25.50 11.83 -13.33
C LEU A 75 24.11 12.33 -13.75
N ASP A 76 24.01 13.02 -14.88
CA ASP A 76 22.73 13.52 -15.39
C ASP A 76 21.83 12.39 -15.92
N LYS A 77 22.42 11.33 -16.47
CA LYS A 77 21.67 10.10 -16.79
C LYS A 77 21.11 9.45 -15.52
N ILE A 78 21.91 9.32 -14.47
CA ILE A 78 21.46 8.76 -13.19
C ILE A 78 20.33 9.60 -12.60
N LYS A 79 20.43 10.93 -12.59
CA LYS A 79 19.36 11.82 -12.11
C LYS A 79 18.07 11.67 -12.91
N THR A 80 18.19 11.53 -14.23
CA THR A 80 17.04 11.36 -15.12
C THR A 80 16.32 10.04 -14.86
N VAL A 81 17.07 8.93 -14.80
CA VAL A 81 16.54 7.61 -14.44
C VAL A 81 15.87 7.67 -13.06
N SER A 82 16.53 8.31 -12.09
CA SER A 82 16.02 8.42 -10.71
C SER A 82 14.67 9.13 -10.65
N ARG A 83 14.51 10.24 -11.39
CA ARG A 83 13.27 11.01 -11.44
C ARG A 83 12.14 10.21 -12.09
N GLU A 84 12.38 9.66 -13.29
CA GLU A 84 11.35 8.93 -14.03
C GLU A 84 10.88 7.68 -13.29
N LEU A 85 11.82 6.96 -12.66
CA LEU A 85 11.50 5.77 -11.89
C LEU A 85 10.75 6.10 -10.59
N GLY A 86 11.12 7.20 -9.92
CA GLY A 86 10.39 7.69 -8.74
C GLY A 86 8.95 8.10 -9.05
N GLU A 87 8.72 8.81 -10.17
CA GLU A 87 7.38 9.18 -10.63
C GLU A 87 6.54 7.95 -10.96
N TRP A 88 7.13 6.96 -11.65
CA TRP A 88 6.47 5.70 -11.96
C TRP A 88 6.10 4.92 -10.69
N GLN A 89 7.00 4.82 -9.71
CA GLN A 89 6.76 4.13 -8.45
C GLN A 89 5.59 4.77 -7.69
N LEU A 90 5.59 6.11 -7.57
CA LEU A 90 4.49 6.84 -6.94
C LEU A 90 3.15 6.62 -7.65
N LYS A 91 3.16 6.57 -8.99
CA LYS A 91 1.95 6.29 -9.77
C LYS A 91 1.42 4.88 -9.51
N LYS A 92 2.29 3.86 -9.57
CA LYS A 92 1.91 2.46 -9.29
C LYS A 92 1.32 2.28 -7.90
N LEU A 93 1.91 2.94 -6.93
CA LEU A 93 1.50 2.86 -5.55
C LEU A 93 0.12 3.50 -5.32
N LYS A 94 -0.13 4.66 -5.95
CA LYS A 94 -1.48 5.26 -5.98
C LYS A 94 -2.51 4.32 -6.61
N GLU A 95 -2.18 3.67 -7.72
CA GLU A 95 -3.06 2.69 -8.39
C GLU A 95 -3.40 1.50 -7.48
N ILE A 96 -2.40 0.94 -6.77
CA ILE A 96 -2.60 -0.17 -5.82
C ILE A 96 -3.53 0.28 -4.68
N TRP A 97 -3.29 1.44 -4.08
CA TRP A 97 -4.15 1.98 -3.02
C TRP A 97 -5.58 2.23 -3.47
N SER A 98 -5.77 2.78 -4.68
CA SER A 98 -7.11 2.94 -5.25
C SER A 98 -7.82 1.59 -5.44
N GLN A 99 -7.11 0.56 -5.88
CA GLN A 99 -7.69 -0.79 -6.04
C GLN A 99 -8.02 -1.43 -4.69
N ILE A 100 -7.15 -1.30 -3.68
CA ILE A 100 -7.41 -1.77 -2.32
C ILE A 100 -8.67 -1.11 -1.77
N LYS A 101 -8.77 0.22 -1.86
CA LYS A 101 -9.93 0.97 -1.39
C LYS A 101 -11.21 0.53 -2.09
N TYR A 102 -11.18 0.41 -3.42
CA TYR A 102 -12.33 -0.06 -4.20
C TYR A 102 -12.77 -1.48 -3.80
N LEU A 103 -11.82 -2.39 -3.61
CA LEU A 103 -12.12 -3.77 -3.20
C LEU A 103 -12.71 -3.83 -1.79
N GLN A 104 -12.19 -3.04 -0.86
CA GLN A 104 -12.74 -2.92 0.49
C GLN A 104 -14.19 -2.40 0.46
N GLU A 105 -14.44 -1.32 -0.29
CA GLU A 105 -15.80 -0.78 -0.45
C GLU A 105 -16.76 -1.79 -1.10
N THR A 106 -16.26 -2.54 -2.09
CA THR A 106 -17.06 -3.57 -2.80
C THR A 106 -17.38 -4.75 -1.89
N ILE A 107 -16.42 -5.20 -1.07
CA ILE A 107 -16.62 -6.25 -0.07
C ILE A 107 -17.66 -5.81 0.96
N ASN A 108 -17.53 -4.59 1.51
CA ASN A 108 -18.47 -4.06 2.49
C ASN A 108 -19.90 -3.99 1.92
N LYS A 109 -20.06 -3.42 0.72
CA LYS A 109 -21.37 -3.41 0.02
C LYS A 109 -21.93 -4.81 -0.22
N THR A 110 -21.09 -5.80 -0.48
CA THR A 110 -21.54 -7.18 -0.72
C THR A 110 -22.03 -7.83 0.58
N ILE A 111 -21.35 -7.54 1.70
CA ILE A 111 -21.73 -8.02 3.04
C ILE A 111 -23.02 -7.35 3.51
N ASP A 112 -23.15 -6.03 3.34
CA ASP A 112 -24.35 -5.27 3.75
C ASP A 112 -25.61 -5.70 2.99
N ASN A 113 -25.45 -6.21 1.77
CA ASN A 113 -26.55 -6.68 0.92
C ASN A 113 -26.81 -8.20 1.01
N GLN A 114 -26.09 -8.94 1.87
CA GLN A 114 -26.15 -10.40 1.87
C GLN A 114 -27.37 -10.97 2.62
N GLY A 115 -28.35 -11.42 1.82
CA GLY A 115 -29.46 -12.30 2.21
C GLY A 115 -29.52 -13.62 1.42
N SER A 116 -28.58 -13.91 0.50
CA SER A 116 -28.59 -15.17 -0.27
C SER A 116 -27.21 -15.79 -0.53
N THR A 117 -27.20 -17.11 -0.55
CA THR A 117 -26.06 -18.04 -0.59
C THR A 117 -25.20 -17.95 -1.85
N TYR A 118 -25.67 -17.30 -2.93
CA TYR A 118 -24.95 -17.17 -4.20
C TYR A 118 -23.76 -16.17 -4.14
N GLN A 119 -23.72 -15.29 -3.13
CA GLN A 119 -22.67 -14.27 -3.01
C GLN A 119 -21.36 -14.76 -2.35
N GLY A 120 -21.34 -15.97 -1.75
CA GLY A 120 -20.17 -16.49 -1.02
C GLY A 120 -18.92 -16.72 -1.90
N ASN A 121 -19.11 -17.28 -3.10
CA ASN A 121 -17.99 -17.55 -4.03
C ASN A 121 -17.38 -16.25 -4.59
N ASN A 122 -18.21 -15.25 -4.89
CA ASN A 122 -17.75 -13.94 -5.35
C ASN A 122 -16.99 -13.19 -4.25
N LEU A 123 -17.50 -13.25 -3.02
CA LEU A 123 -16.85 -12.63 -1.86
C LEU A 123 -15.46 -13.26 -1.62
N LYS A 124 -15.33 -14.59 -1.72
CA LYS A 124 -14.05 -15.29 -1.61
C LYS A 124 -13.04 -14.85 -2.68
N ALA A 125 -13.49 -14.65 -3.92
CA ALA A 125 -12.64 -14.18 -5.00
C ALA A 125 -12.16 -12.73 -4.78
N LEU A 126 -13.04 -11.82 -4.36
CA LEU A 126 -12.70 -10.43 -4.03
C LEU A 126 -11.69 -10.36 -2.88
N ARG A 127 -11.91 -11.16 -1.83
CA ARG A 127 -11.02 -11.28 -0.68
C ARG A 127 -9.63 -11.80 -1.05
N SER A 128 -9.58 -12.82 -1.91
CA SER A 128 -8.31 -13.36 -2.44
C SER A 128 -7.55 -12.31 -3.26
N LYS A 129 -8.27 -11.53 -4.07
CA LYS A 129 -7.66 -10.44 -4.86
C LYS A 129 -7.11 -9.32 -3.98
N LEU A 130 -7.81 -8.97 -2.90
CA LEU A 130 -7.34 -8.00 -1.92
C LEU A 130 -6.04 -8.47 -1.24
N GLY A 131 -5.98 -9.74 -0.81
CA GLY A 131 -4.76 -10.34 -0.24
C GLY A 131 -3.56 -10.22 -1.18
N ASN A 132 -3.72 -10.62 -2.45
CA ASN A 132 -2.65 -10.52 -3.45
C ASN A 132 -2.14 -9.07 -3.67
N LEU A 133 -3.01 -8.06 -3.55
CA LEU A 133 -2.62 -6.66 -3.67
C LEU A 133 -1.89 -6.15 -2.43
N LEU A 134 -2.29 -6.59 -1.24
CA LEU A 134 -1.60 -6.28 0.02
C LEU A 134 -0.21 -6.92 0.06
N ASP A 135 -0.06 -8.18 -0.36
CA ASP A 135 1.25 -8.83 -0.49
C ASP A 135 2.15 -8.11 -1.51
N LYS A 136 1.55 -7.55 -2.56
CA LYS A 136 2.26 -6.76 -3.56
C LYS A 136 2.71 -5.44 -2.94
N GLU A 137 1.83 -4.75 -2.23
CA GLU A 137 2.18 -3.54 -1.48
C GLU A 137 3.31 -3.81 -0.49
N GLU A 138 3.23 -4.83 0.35
CA GLU A 138 4.27 -5.17 1.33
C GLU A 138 5.64 -5.37 0.67
N LYS A 139 5.70 -5.99 -0.52
CA LYS A 139 6.94 -6.15 -1.29
C LYS A 139 7.54 -4.83 -1.82
N TYR A 140 6.73 -3.78 -1.96
CA TYR A 140 7.22 -2.42 -2.25
C TYR A 140 7.60 -1.63 -0.99
N TRP A 141 7.26 -2.11 0.22
CA TRP A 141 7.38 -1.32 1.46
C TRP A 141 8.30 -1.92 2.55
N ALA A 142 8.49 -3.25 2.59
CA ALA A 142 9.12 -3.95 3.73
C ALA A 142 10.66 -4.17 3.60
N GLN A 143 11.39 -3.29 2.90
CA GLN A 143 12.86 -3.37 2.80
C GLN A 143 13.58 -2.19 3.44
#